data_AF-A0A8C4W775-F1
#
_entry.id   AF-A0A8C4W775-F1
#
_cell.length_a   1.000
_cell.length_b   1.000
_cell.length_c   1.000
_cell.angle_alpha   90.00
_cell.angle_beta   90.00
_cell.angle_gamma   90.00
#
_symmetry.space_group_name_H-M   'P 1'
#
loop_
_entity.id
_entity.type
_entity.pdbx_description
1 polymer ?
#
loop_
_entity_poly.entity_id
_entity_poly.type
_entity_poly.pdbx_seq_one_letter_code
_entity_poly.pdbx_strand_id
1 'polypeptide(L)'
;MTPSAPLKRALHSKSSCSYLVRLIVTSISLAFWSTVQSLFQVDCSNYPQAKKRGPFFCPKGYDPICGTDGVKYGNRCLRCSAIWESGTQLSMENEGECKSQVDPGYI
;
A
#
# COMPACT_ATOMS: atom_id res chain seq x y z
N MET A 1 11.73 40.13 -56.88
CA MET A 1 12.16 40.75 -55.62
C MET A 1 11.06 40.52 -54.59
N THR A 2 11.26 39.63 -53.62
CA THR A 2 10.46 39.51 -52.38
C THR A 2 11.18 40.32 -51.29
N PRO A 3 10.49 40.89 -50.27
CA PRO A 3 9.98 40.17 -49.09
C PRO A 3 8.59 40.73 -48.66
N SER A 4 7.80 40.27 -47.69
CA SER A 4 7.94 39.43 -46.50
C SER A 4 6.52 39.09 -46.03
N ALA A 5 6.31 37.90 -45.48
CA ALA A 5 5.05 37.52 -44.83
C ALA A 5 4.83 38.28 -43.51
N PRO A 6 3.56 38.47 -43.06
CA PRO A 6 3.26 38.46 -41.64
C PRO A 6 2.56 37.14 -41.28
N LEU A 7 3.37 36.14 -40.92
CA LEU A 7 2.95 35.00 -40.13
C LEU A 7 2.92 35.43 -38.67
N LYS A 8 1.74 35.45 -38.04
CA LYS A 8 1.45 35.02 -36.65
C LYS A 8 0.10 35.57 -36.20
N ARG A 9 -0.96 34.82 -36.48
CA ARG A 9 -2.17 34.86 -35.64
C ARG A 9 -1.79 34.17 -34.33
N ALA A 10 -1.65 34.94 -33.26
CA ALA A 10 -1.48 34.41 -31.92
C ALA A 10 -2.79 33.73 -31.51
N LEU A 11 -2.78 32.40 -31.31
CA LEU A 11 -3.83 31.70 -30.59
C LEU A 11 -3.32 30.31 -30.17
N HIS A 12 -3.44 30.05 -28.86
CA HIS A 12 -3.13 28.83 -28.11
C HIS A 12 -1.69 28.60 -27.62
N SER A 13 -1.20 29.49 -26.77
CA SER A 13 -0.30 29.11 -25.67
C SER A 13 -1.12 28.57 -24.49
N LYS A 14 -1.61 27.32 -24.59
CA LYS A 14 -2.29 26.60 -23.49
C LYS A 14 -1.97 25.10 -23.41
N SER A 15 -0.85 24.63 -23.99
CA SER A 15 -0.48 23.19 -23.89
C SER A 15 0.83 22.93 -23.13
N SER A 16 1.83 23.81 -23.15
CA SER A 16 3.14 23.42 -22.60
C SER A 16 3.16 23.25 -21.07
N CYS A 17 2.42 24.09 -20.32
CA CYS A 17 2.43 24.06 -18.85
C CYS A 17 1.60 22.90 -18.27
N SER A 18 0.48 22.54 -18.91
CA SER A 18 -0.41 21.47 -18.43
C SER A 18 0.19 20.07 -18.64
N TYR A 19 0.92 19.87 -19.74
CA TYR A 19 1.59 18.60 -20.01
C TYR A 19 2.76 18.35 -19.05
N LEU A 20 3.58 19.35 -18.75
CA LEU A 20 4.67 19.22 -17.78
C LEU A 20 4.14 18.95 -16.37
N VAL A 21 3.07 19.65 -15.96
CA VAL A 21 2.40 19.40 -14.67
C VAL A 21 1.83 17.98 -14.61
N ARG A 22 1.20 17.49 -15.69
CA ARG A 22 0.72 16.11 -15.77
C ARG A 22 1.85 15.09 -15.70
N LEU A 23 2.98 15.30 -16.39
CA LEU A 23 4.14 14.41 -16.37
C LEU A 23 4.81 14.36 -14.99
N ILE A 24 4.87 15.50 -14.30
CA ILE A 24 5.37 15.58 -12.93
C ILE A 24 4.44 14.85 -11.97
N VAL A 25 3.12 15.08 -12.06
CA VAL A 25 2.15 14.37 -11.22
C VAL A 25 2.15 12.87 -11.51
N THR A 26 2.24 12.42 -12.77
CA THR A 26 2.30 10.99 -13.08
C THR A 26 3.62 10.35 -12.69
N SER A 27 4.76 11.04 -12.84
CA SER A 27 6.06 10.50 -12.41
C SER A 27 6.16 10.44 -10.89
N ILE A 28 5.63 11.47 -10.21
CA ILE A 28 5.43 11.44 -8.77
C ILE A 28 4.48 10.31 -8.40
N SER A 29 3.30 10.15 -9.02
CA SER A 29 2.36 9.07 -8.72
C SER A 29 2.86 7.67 -9.07
N LEU A 30 3.72 7.50 -10.09
CA LEU A 30 4.34 6.20 -10.42
C LEU A 30 5.45 5.86 -9.41
N ALA A 31 6.23 6.85 -9.01
CA ALA A 31 7.17 6.73 -7.90
C ALA A 31 6.42 6.54 -6.56
N PHE A 32 5.28 7.22 -6.37
CA PHE A 32 4.44 7.14 -5.19
C PHE A 32 3.81 5.74 -5.14
N TRP A 33 3.06 5.31 -6.16
CA TRP A 33 2.45 3.98 -6.23
C TRP A 33 3.46 2.86 -5.95
N SER A 34 4.66 2.96 -6.53
CA SER A 34 5.73 1.97 -6.32
C SER A 34 6.39 2.06 -4.94
N THR A 35 6.37 3.23 -4.28
CA THR A 35 6.98 3.42 -2.95
C THR A 35 5.99 3.24 -1.79
N VAL A 36 4.69 3.53 -1.95
CA VAL A 36 3.69 3.32 -0.88
C VAL A 36 3.41 1.84 -0.64
N GLN A 37 3.56 0.98 -1.66
CA GLN A 37 3.30 -0.46 -1.58
C GLN A 37 4.20 -1.20 -0.57
N SER A 38 5.37 -0.66 -0.25
CA SER A 38 6.41 -1.35 0.53
C SER A 38 6.43 -1.00 2.02
N LEU A 39 5.70 0.02 2.48
CA LEU A 39 5.80 0.49 3.87
C LEU A 39 4.82 -0.16 4.86
N PHE A 40 3.81 -0.87 4.37
CA PHE A 40 2.79 -1.51 5.22
C PHE A 40 2.84 -3.04 5.19
N GLN A 41 3.89 -3.62 4.61
CA GLN A 41 4.07 -5.06 4.59
C GLN A 41 4.74 -5.51 5.88
N VAL A 42 4.01 -6.28 6.69
CA VAL A 42 4.61 -7.02 7.82
C VAL A 42 5.52 -8.09 7.24
N ASP A 43 6.82 -7.90 7.43
CA ASP A 43 7.85 -8.85 7.00
C ASP A 43 7.83 -10.10 7.90
N CYS A 44 7.44 -11.22 7.31
CA CYS A 44 7.40 -12.50 8.00
C CYS A 44 8.76 -13.24 7.98
N SER A 45 9.80 -12.67 7.37
CA SER A 45 11.12 -13.30 7.25
C SER A 45 11.76 -13.63 8.60
N ASN A 46 11.41 -12.88 9.65
CA ASN A 46 11.92 -13.09 11.01
C ASN A 46 11.16 -14.16 11.82
N TYR A 47 10.05 -14.70 11.30
CA TYR A 47 9.32 -15.78 11.97
C TYR A 47 9.76 -17.16 11.40
N PRO A 48 9.69 -18.24 12.17
CA PRO A 48 10.11 -19.56 11.69
C PRO A 48 9.07 -20.16 10.72
N GLN A 49 9.41 -20.28 9.43
CA GLN A 49 8.51 -20.81 8.39
C GLN A 49 7.95 -22.19 8.75
N ALA A 50 6.63 -22.25 9.00
CA ALA A 50 5.89 -23.48 9.27
C ALA A 50 6.08 -24.53 8.15
N LYS A 51 6.28 -24.09 6.90
CA LYS A 51 6.42 -24.96 5.73
C LYS A 51 7.71 -25.79 5.67
N LYS A 52 8.72 -25.52 6.52
CA LYS A 52 10.01 -26.21 6.40
C LYS A 52 10.35 -27.16 7.54
N ARG A 53 10.07 -26.86 8.82
CA ARG A 53 10.48 -27.70 9.95
C ARG A 53 9.64 -27.46 11.22
N GLY A 54 8.61 -28.28 11.44
CA GLY A 54 8.00 -28.46 12.76
C GLY A 54 6.89 -27.46 13.15
N PRO A 55 6.34 -27.59 14.37
CA PRO A 55 5.26 -26.75 14.86
C PRO A 55 5.70 -25.29 14.91
N PHE A 56 4.82 -24.42 14.42
CA PHE A 56 5.02 -22.98 14.42
C PHE A 56 4.71 -22.42 15.82
N PHE A 57 5.66 -21.69 16.41
CA PHE A 57 5.52 -21.12 17.75
C PHE A 57 5.52 -19.60 17.70
N CYS A 58 4.51 -18.99 18.35
CA CYS A 58 4.51 -17.57 18.65
C CYS A 58 4.73 -17.28 20.14
N PRO A 59 5.40 -16.17 20.47
CA PRO A 59 5.36 -15.64 21.82
C PRO A 59 3.92 -15.29 22.19
N LYS A 60 3.59 -15.40 23.49
CA LYS A 60 2.26 -15.08 24.03
C LYS A 60 1.99 -13.57 24.16
N GLY A 61 2.85 -12.72 23.60
CA GLY A 61 2.66 -11.27 23.62
C GLY A 61 1.41 -10.87 22.84
N TYR A 62 0.62 -9.94 23.39
CA TYR A 62 -0.59 -9.42 22.76
C TYR A 62 -0.31 -8.03 22.18
N ASP A 63 -0.35 -7.93 20.86
CA ASP A 63 -0.15 -6.71 20.07
C ASP A 63 -1.09 -6.80 18.86
N PRO A 64 -2.39 -6.53 19.05
CA PRO A 64 -3.41 -6.86 18.05
C PRO A 64 -3.17 -6.10 16.76
N ILE A 65 -3.43 -6.77 15.63
CA ILE A 65 -3.37 -6.16 14.30
C ILE A 65 -4.55 -6.63 13.45
N CYS A 66 -5.01 -5.77 12.56
CA CYS A 66 -6.01 -6.10 11.56
C CYS A 66 -5.34 -6.45 10.23
N GLY A 67 -5.65 -7.63 9.68
CA GLY A 67 -5.27 -8.00 8.32
C GLY A 67 -6.20 -7.41 7.28
N THR A 68 -5.76 -7.34 6.02
CA THR A 68 -6.59 -6.90 4.89
C THR A 68 -7.72 -7.87 4.55
N ASP A 69 -7.71 -9.05 5.16
CA ASP A 69 -8.80 -10.03 5.17
C ASP A 69 -9.90 -9.69 6.20
N GLY A 70 -9.75 -8.59 6.96
CA GLY A 70 -10.66 -8.20 8.03
C GLY A 70 -10.55 -9.07 9.28
N VAL A 71 -9.52 -9.91 9.37
CA VAL A 71 -9.29 -10.79 10.52
C VAL A 71 -8.35 -10.11 11.51
N LYS A 72 -8.69 -10.19 12.79
CA LYS A 72 -7.81 -9.76 13.88
C LYS A 72 -6.81 -10.87 14.23
N TYR A 73 -5.55 -10.49 14.29
CA TYR A 73 -4.46 -11.35 14.77
C TYR A 73 -3.96 -10.82 16.11
N GLY A 74 -3.79 -11.71 17.09
CA GLY A 74 -3.35 -11.31 18.44
C GLY A 74 -1.92 -10.75 18.51
N ASN A 75 -1.10 -11.03 17.50
CA ASN A 75 0.21 -10.40 17.28
C ASN A 75 0.68 -10.63 15.84
N ARG A 76 1.76 -9.95 15.45
CA ARG A 76 2.41 -10.07 14.13
C ARG A 76 2.82 -11.49 13.79
N CYS A 77 3.27 -12.27 14.78
CA CYS A 77 3.66 -13.65 14.59
C CYS A 77 2.46 -14.52 14.15
N LEU A 78 1.32 -14.44 14.84
CA LEU A 78 0.12 -15.21 14.53
C LEU A 78 -0.42 -14.89 13.12
N ARG A 79 -0.25 -13.65 12.66
CA ARG A 79 -0.58 -13.28 11.28
C ARG A 79 0.35 -13.94 10.26
N CYS A 80 1.65 -13.99 10.55
CA CYS A 80 2.62 -14.68 9.69
C CYS A 80 2.40 -16.19 9.65
N SER A 81 1.89 -16.78 10.73
CA SER A 81 1.43 -18.19 10.74
C SER A 81 0.32 -18.40 9.72
N ALA A 82 -0.70 -17.52 9.73
CA ALA A 82 -1.83 -17.61 8.83
C ALA A 82 -1.42 -17.49 7.36
N ILE A 83 -0.49 -16.58 7.03
CA ILE A 83 0.10 -16.46 5.67
C ILE A 83 0.74 -17.78 5.22
N TRP A 84 1.43 -18.48 6.13
CA TRP A 84 2.09 -19.74 5.79
C TRP A 84 1.14 -20.92 5.69
N GLU A 85 0.11 -20.96 6.53
CA GLU A 85 -0.94 -21.97 6.47
C GLU A 85 -1.79 -21.82 5.20
N SER A 86 -2.23 -20.60 4.89
CA SER A 86 -3.06 -20.32 3.71
C SER A 86 -2.26 -20.32 2.41
N GLY A 87 -0.95 -20.02 2.47
CA GLY A 87 -0.14 -19.77 1.29
C GLY A 87 -0.51 -18.48 0.54
N THR A 88 -1.33 -17.61 1.14
CA THR A 88 -1.77 -16.35 0.54
C THR A 88 -0.97 -15.18 1.12
N GLN A 89 -0.69 -14.18 0.28
CA GLN A 89 -0.09 -12.95 0.74
C GLN A 89 -1.18 -12.08 1.37
N LEU A 90 -1.22 -12.08 2.70
CA LEU A 90 -2.02 -11.13 3.46
C LEU A 90 -1.18 -9.87 3.69
N SER A 91 -1.81 -8.69 3.67
CA SER A 91 -1.22 -7.40 4.08
C SER A 91 -1.78 -6.95 5.42
N MET A 92 -1.11 -6.04 6.12
CA MET A 92 -1.64 -5.46 7.36
C MET A 92 -2.48 -4.25 6.96
N GLU A 93 -3.71 -4.18 7.47
CA GLU A 93 -4.58 -3.04 7.22
C GLU A 93 -4.30 -1.92 8.22
N ASN A 94 -4.39 -2.23 9.53
CA ASN A 94 -4.12 -1.28 10.61
C ASN A 94 -3.54 -2.03 11.82
N GLU A 95 -2.81 -1.29 12.67
CA GLU A 95 -2.50 -1.76 14.02
C GLU A 95 -3.77 -1.69 14.89
N GLY A 96 -3.89 -2.59 15.86
CA GLY A 96 -5.05 -2.71 16.72
C GLY A 96 -6.19 -3.56 16.14
N GLU A 97 -7.40 -3.25 16.60
CA GLU A 97 -8.63 -3.91 16.20
C GLU A 97 -9.03 -3.56 14.75
N CYS A 98 -9.80 -4.44 14.11
CA CYS A 98 -10.39 -4.12 12.82
C CYS A 98 -11.50 -3.06 12.97
N LYS A 99 -11.58 -2.12 12.01
CA LYS A 99 -12.54 -0.99 12.01
C LYS A 99 -14.01 -1.44 11.95
N SER A 100 -14.28 -2.73 11.77
CA SER A 100 -15.62 -3.33 11.81
C SER A 100 -16.14 -3.61 13.23
N GLN A 101 -15.36 -3.36 14.28
CA GLN A 101 -15.84 -3.41 15.67
C GLN A 101 -16.28 -2.02 16.16
N VAL A 102 -17.16 -1.36 15.41
CA VAL A 102 -18.02 -0.34 16.02
C VAL A 102 -19.22 -1.10 16.56
N ASP A 103 -19.16 -1.53 17.82
CA ASP A 103 -20.36 -1.92 18.54
C ASP A 103 -21.21 -0.65 18.71
N PRO A 104 -22.40 -0.54 18.10
CA PRO A 104 -23.27 0.62 18.26
C PRO A 104 -24.00 0.62 19.62
N GLY A 105 -23.31 0.22 20.70
CA GLY A 105 -23.93 -0.16 21.97
C GLY A 105 -23.25 0.32 23.24
N TYR A 106 -22.31 1.27 23.18
CA TYR A 106 -21.79 1.94 24.39
C TYR A 106 -22.32 3.38 24.47
N ILE A 107 -23.60 3.50 24.85
CA ILE A 107 -24.24 4.68 25.44
C ILE A 107 -24.86 4.21 26.75
#